data_AF-A0A4Y2VNR8-F1
#
_entry.id   AF-A0A4Y2VNR8-F1
#
_cell.length_a   1.000
_cell.length_b   1.000
_cell.length_c   1.000
_cell.angle_alpha   90.00
_cell.angle_beta   90.00
_cell.angle_gamma   90.00
#
_symmetry.space_group_name_H-M   'P 1'
#
loop_
_entity.id
_entity.type
_entity.pdbx_description
1 polymer ?
#
loop_
_entity_poly.entity_id
_entity_poly.type
_entity_poly.pdbx_seq_one_letter_code
_entity_poly.pdbx_strand_id
1 'polypeptide(L)'
;MHNKNLGSTWKNFAHELRSFFNEWVNGVKADSFEKLSDLIITDQIKRKVSQEVKDHFIDDRSKLNSQDNLVEKLDDYESLRSTFRSKQPRKERHYDKLNTFNDDSAVTTNEVKAVRYYA
;
A
#
# COMPACT_ATOMS: atom_id res chain seq x y z
N MET A 1 3.54 -4.52 18.37
CA MET A 1 2.11 -4.56 18.77
C MET A 1 2.02 -5.41 20.02
N HIS A 2 1.35 -4.92 21.08
CA HIS A 2 1.13 -5.74 22.27
C HIS A 2 0.15 -6.86 21.92
N ASN A 3 0.64 -8.11 21.93
CA ASN A 3 -0.19 -9.29 21.76
C ASN A 3 -0.67 -9.78 23.11
N LYS A 4 -1.89 -10.30 23.16
CA LYS A 4 -2.40 -10.96 24.35
C LYS A 4 -1.57 -12.22 24.63
N ASN A 5 -0.99 -12.30 25.81
CA ASN A 5 -0.26 -13.48 26.25
C ASN A 5 -1.22 -14.66 26.47
N LEU A 6 -0.82 -15.88 26.10
CA LEU A 6 -1.66 -17.09 26.23
C LEU A 6 -2.18 -17.34 27.65
N GLY A 7 -1.52 -16.81 28.68
CA GLY A 7 -1.92 -16.93 30.08
C GLY A 7 -2.63 -15.70 30.67
N SER A 8 -2.80 -14.60 29.92
CA SER A 8 -3.43 -13.39 30.46
C SER A 8 -4.93 -13.35 30.15
N THR A 9 -5.71 -12.87 31.13
CA THR A 9 -7.15 -12.67 30.92
C THR A 9 -7.39 -11.45 30.01
N TRP A 10 -8.57 -11.38 29.39
CA TRP A 10 -8.99 -10.16 28.67
C TRP A 10 -9.02 -8.92 29.57
N LYS A 11 -9.29 -9.10 30.87
CA LYS A 11 -9.26 -8.03 31.87
C LYS A 11 -7.85 -7.46 32.02
N ASN A 12 -6.83 -8.32 32.11
CA ASN A 12 -5.43 -7.89 32.21
C ASN A 12 -5.01 -7.11 30.96
N PHE A 13 -5.36 -7.63 29.77
CA PHE A 13 -5.07 -6.95 28.51
C PHE A 13 -5.73 -5.56 28.41
N ALA A 14 -7.01 -5.44 28.82
CA ALA A 14 -7.68 -4.16 28.86
C ALA A 14 -7.02 -3.17 29.84
N HIS A 15 -6.56 -3.64 31.00
CA HIS A 15 -5.81 -2.82 31.94
C HIS A 15 -4.47 -2.35 31.37
N GLU A 16 -3.71 -3.24 30.73
CA GLU A 16 -2.43 -2.90 30.08
C GLU A 16 -2.62 -1.88 28.96
N LEU A 17 -3.59 -2.11 28.06
CA LEU A 17 -3.93 -1.16 26.99
C LEU A 17 -4.33 0.20 27.55
N ARG A 18 -5.12 0.22 28.62
CA ARG A 18 -5.53 1.46 29.27
C ARG A 18 -4.33 2.20 29.89
N SER A 19 -3.39 1.47 30.52
CA SER A 19 -2.17 2.08 31.07
C SER A 19 -1.32 2.71 29.97
N PHE A 20 -1.04 1.95 28.91
CA PHE A 20 -0.29 2.43 27.76
C PHE A 20 -0.94 3.66 27.12
N PHE A 21 -2.26 3.63 26.93
CA PHE A 21 -2.98 4.75 26.36
C PHE A 21 -2.90 6.00 27.25
N ASN A 22 -3.06 5.84 28.56
CA ASN A 22 -2.95 6.97 29.50
C ASN A 22 -1.53 7.56 29.53
N GLU A 23 -0.50 6.70 29.57
CA GLU A 23 0.91 7.14 29.50
C GLU A 23 1.19 7.88 28.20
N TRP A 24 0.68 7.38 27.07
CA TRP A 24 0.83 8.03 25.78
C TRP A 24 0.14 9.38 25.72
N VAL A 25 -1.14 9.47 26.13
CA VAL A 25 -1.93 10.72 26.20
C VAL A 25 -1.24 11.76 27.08
N ASN A 26 -0.71 11.34 28.24
CA ASN A 26 0.05 12.20 29.13
C ASN A 26 1.38 12.67 28.51
N GLY A 27 2.09 11.77 27.82
CA GLY A 27 3.36 12.09 27.16
C GLY A 27 3.22 13.11 26.04
N VAL A 28 2.16 13.00 25.22
CA VAL A 28 1.83 13.97 24.16
C VAL A 28 1.08 15.20 24.67
N LYS A 29 0.78 15.25 25.99
CA LYS A 29 0.00 16.31 26.66
C LYS A 29 -1.31 16.59 25.94
N ALA A 30 -2.03 15.56 25.52
CA ALA A 30 -3.35 15.74 24.90
C ALA A 30 -4.38 16.03 26.00
N ASP A 31 -4.74 17.31 26.12
CA ASP A 31 -5.63 17.88 27.14
C ASP A 31 -7.06 18.12 26.63
N SER A 32 -7.28 18.01 25.32
CA SER A 32 -8.60 18.13 24.70
C SER A 32 -8.94 16.92 23.82
N PHE A 33 -10.24 16.72 23.59
CA PHE A 33 -10.72 15.67 22.69
C PHE A 33 -10.22 15.91 21.26
N GLU A 34 -10.21 17.16 20.81
CA GLU A 34 -9.75 17.57 19.47
C GLU A 34 -8.28 17.17 19.26
N LYS A 35 -7.42 17.48 20.23
CA LYS A 35 -6.00 17.11 20.16
C LYS A 35 -5.81 15.60 20.16
N LEU A 36 -6.61 14.87 20.94
CA LEU A 36 -6.59 13.42 20.95
C LEU A 36 -7.08 12.82 19.63
N SER A 37 -8.18 13.35 19.06
CA SER A 37 -8.73 12.89 17.79
C SER A 37 -7.75 13.13 16.64
N ASP A 38 -7.11 14.30 16.61
CA ASP A 38 -6.11 14.63 15.59
C ASP A 38 -4.95 13.63 15.60
N LEU A 39 -4.45 13.27 16.78
CA LEU A 39 -3.37 12.30 16.93
C LEU A 39 -3.80 10.89 16.48
N ILE A 40 -5.01 10.46 16.85
CA ILE A 40 -5.54 9.15 16.45
C ILE A 40 -5.71 9.08 14.93
N ILE A 41 -6.32 10.10 14.32
CA ILE A 41 -6.54 10.13 12.86
C ILE A 41 -5.19 10.21 12.14
N THR A 42 -4.27 11.06 12.61
CA THR A 42 -2.90 11.17 12.10
C THR A 42 -2.18 9.81 12.14
N ASP A 43 -2.27 9.05 13.23
CA ASP A 43 -1.65 7.72 13.33
C ASP A 43 -2.27 6.73 12.33
N GLN A 44 -3.61 6.74 12.18
CA GLN A 44 -4.30 5.87 11.22
C GLN A 44 -3.90 6.18 9.77
N ILE A 45 -3.81 7.47 9.39
CA ILE A 45 -3.33 7.90 8.07
C ILE A 45 -1.89 7.41 7.87
N LYS A 46 -0.99 7.68 8.84
CA LYS A 46 0.41 7.24 8.80
C LYS A 46 0.53 5.72 8.62
N ARG A 47 -0.41 4.92 9.13
CA ARG A 47 -0.42 3.45 8.91
C ARG A 47 -0.83 3.06 7.49
N LYS A 48 -1.81 3.75 6.90
CA LYS A 48 -2.35 3.47 5.55
C LYS A 48 -1.41 3.86 4.42
N VAL A 49 -0.58 4.88 4.62
CA VAL A 49 0.42 5.32 3.64
C VAL A 49 1.39 4.18 3.27
N SER A 50 1.77 4.08 1.98
CA SER A 50 2.69 3.04 1.49
C SER A 50 4.12 3.23 2.02
N GLN A 51 4.95 2.19 1.97
CA GLN A 51 6.31 2.27 2.50
C GLN A 51 7.18 3.29 1.75
N GLU A 52 7.07 3.35 0.42
CA GLU A 52 7.75 4.36 -0.43
C GLU A 52 7.49 5.79 0.09
N VAL A 53 6.23 6.12 0.34
CA VAL A 53 5.83 7.44 0.84
C VAL A 53 6.31 7.64 2.28
N LYS A 54 6.23 6.61 3.13
CA LYS A 54 6.76 6.68 4.51
C LYS A 54 8.25 7.01 4.53
N ASP A 55 9.03 6.44 3.62
CA ASP A 55 10.47 6.64 3.53
C ASP A 55 10.83 8.07 3.11
N HIS A 56 10.03 8.67 2.23
CA HIS A 56 10.20 10.08 1.85
C HIS A 56 9.96 11.07 2.98
N PHE A 57 9.14 10.72 3.98
CA PHE A 57 8.74 11.62 5.06
C PHE A 57 9.35 11.28 6.42
N ILE A 58 10.37 10.40 6.51
CA ILE A 58 10.94 9.95 7.78
C ILE A 58 11.33 11.13 8.69
N ASP A 59 12.06 12.10 8.15
CA ASP A 59 12.59 13.24 8.93
C ASP A 59 11.52 14.25 9.35
N ASP A 60 10.49 14.42 8.52
CA ASP A 60 9.39 15.35 8.77
C ASP A 60 8.26 14.73 9.59
N ARG A 61 8.27 13.41 9.80
CA ARG A 61 7.18 12.67 10.44
C ARG A 61 6.87 13.10 11.86
N SER A 62 7.88 13.59 12.57
CA SER A 62 7.79 14.12 13.95
C SER A 62 7.15 15.51 14.02
N LYS A 63 7.16 16.26 12.90
CA LYS A 63 6.57 17.60 12.76
C LYS A 63 5.10 17.54 12.33
N LEU A 64 4.69 16.42 11.73
CA LEU A 64 3.33 16.17 11.23
C LEU A 64 2.42 15.65 12.35
N ASN A 65 2.12 16.53 13.31
CA ASN A 65 1.21 16.25 14.44
C ASN A 65 -0.20 16.80 14.22
N SER A 66 -0.41 17.59 13.17
CA SER A 66 -1.72 18.03 12.70
C SER A 66 -2.15 17.15 11.53
N GLN A 67 -3.40 16.71 11.55
CA GLN A 67 -4.00 15.95 10.48
C GLN A 67 -3.96 16.73 9.16
N ASP A 68 -4.35 18.01 9.17
CA ASP A 68 -4.47 18.82 7.96
C ASP A 68 -3.13 18.94 7.24
N ASN A 69 -2.06 19.23 7.98
CA ASN A 69 -0.70 19.31 7.43
C ASN A 69 -0.24 17.96 6.86
N LEU A 70 -0.57 16.85 7.54
CA LEU A 70 -0.23 15.52 7.04
C LEU A 70 -0.95 15.21 5.72
N VAL A 71 -2.25 15.51 5.64
CA VAL A 71 -3.06 15.25 4.44
C VAL A 71 -2.58 16.09 3.27
N GLU A 72 -2.36 17.39 3.48
CA GLU A 72 -1.87 18.31 2.43
C GLU A 72 -0.54 17.82 1.83
N LYS A 73 0.44 17.43 2.67
CA LYS A 73 1.72 16.89 2.19
C LYS A 73 1.57 15.58 1.40
N LEU A 74 0.62 14.72 1.80
CA LEU A 74 0.38 13.46 1.10
C LEU A 74 -0.24 13.71 -0.27
N ASP A 75 -1.22 14.60 -0.35
CA ASP A 75 -1.88 15.00 -1.60
C ASP A 75 -0.88 15.66 -2.56
N ASP A 76 -0.03 16.55 -2.05
CA ASP A 76 1.05 17.19 -2.83
C ASP A 76 2.00 16.14 -3.42
N TYR A 77 2.44 15.18 -2.61
CA TYR A 77 3.31 14.11 -3.07
C TYR A 77 2.62 13.24 -4.13
N GLU A 78 1.35 12.90 -3.93
CA GLU A 78 0.59 12.08 -4.89
C GLU A 78 0.37 12.81 -6.22
N SER A 79 0.09 14.12 -6.18
CA SER A 79 -0.02 14.98 -7.36
C SER A 79 1.29 15.05 -8.15
N LEU A 80 2.43 15.27 -7.46
CA LEU A 80 3.75 15.26 -8.07
C LEU A 80 4.05 13.90 -8.69
N ARG A 81 3.83 12.81 -7.94
CA ARG A 81 4.06 11.43 -8.40
C ARG A 81 3.22 11.07 -9.62
N SER A 82 1.96 11.50 -9.66
CA SER A 82 1.07 11.34 -10.81
C SER A 82 1.64 12.04 -12.05
N THR A 83 2.13 13.27 -11.87
CA THR A 83 2.77 14.06 -12.94
C THR A 83 4.06 13.42 -13.44
N PHE A 84 4.90 12.85 -12.57
CA PHE A 84 6.10 12.12 -12.99
C PHE A 84 5.77 10.84 -13.76
N ARG A 85 4.74 10.11 -13.33
CA ARG A 85 4.28 8.88 -14.02
C ARG A 85 3.63 9.16 -15.36
N SER A 86 2.88 10.25 -15.51
CA SER A 86 2.25 10.62 -16.78
C SER A 86 3.25 11.14 -17.82
N LYS A 87 4.37 11.73 -17.36
CA LYS A 87 5.48 12.17 -18.23
C LYS A 87 6.46 11.07 -18.62
N GLN A 88 6.38 9.87 -18.04
CA GLN A 88 7.12 8.73 -18.59
C GLN A 88 6.48 8.37 -19.94
N PRO A 89 7.23 8.42 -21.06
CA PRO A 89 6.69 7.96 -22.32
C PRO A 89 6.31 6.49 -22.13
N ARG A 90 5.02 6.18 -22.25
CA ARG A 90 4.58 4.80 -22.45
C ARG A 90 5.48 4.28 -23.57
N LYS A 91 6.32 3.28 -23.28
CA LYS A 91 7.04 2.56 -24.34
C LYS A 91 5.95 1.94 -25.20
N GLU A 92 5.62 2.62 -26.28
CA GLU A 92 4.75 2.14 -27.33
C GLU A 92 5.44 0.90 -27.88
N ARG A 93 4.91 -0.27 -27.54
CA ARG A 93 5.36 -1.51 -28.15
C ARG A 93 4.87 -1.47 -29.60
N HIS A 94 5.59 -0.76 -30.45
CA HIS A 94 5.56 -1.00 -31.87
C HIS A 94 6.15 -2.40 -32.08
N TYR A 95 5.29 -3.40 -32.18
CA TYR A 95 5.70 -4.65 -32.82
C TYR A 95 5.73 -4.35 -34.31
N ASP A 96 6.94 -4.22 -34.83
CA ASP A 96 7.20 -3.98 -36.23
C ASP A 96 6.56 -5.07 -37.09
N LYS A 97 5.89 -4.58 -38.11
CA LYS A 97 5.21 -5.28 -39.18
C LYS A 97 6.28 -5.84 -40.15
N LEU A 98 6.62 -7.12 -40.03
CA LEU A 98 7.38 -7.95 -41.00
C LEU A 98 6.88 -9.40 -40.79
N ASN A 99 6.29 -10.16 -41.72
CA ASN A 99 6.45 -10.24 -43.17
C ASN A 99 5.12 -10.60 -43.87
N THR A 100 4.83 -9.92 -44.97
CA THR A 100 4.09 -10.47 -46.11
C THR A 100 5.01 -11.39 -46.94
N PHE A 101 4.39 -12.30 -47.69
CA PHE A 101 4.95 -13.25 -48.69
C PHE A 101 5.44 -14.61 -48.17
N ASN A 102 4.57 -15.61 -48.19
CA ASN A 102 4.46 -16.54 -49.33
C ASN A 102 3.21 -17.42 -49.16
N ASP A 103 2.25 -17.25 -50.07
CA ASP A 103 1.27 -18.27 -50.40
C ASP A 103 1.95 -19.40 -51.19
N ASP A 104 1.26 -20.54 -51.22
CA ASP A 104 1.51 -21.77 -52.00
C ASP A 104 2.60 -22.73 -51.51
N SER A 105 2.16 -23.84 -50.91
CA SER A 105 2.14 -25.11 -51.64
C SER A 105 1.51 -26.21 -50.80
N ALA A 106 0.59 -26.92 -51.43
CA ALA A 106 -0.20 -28.02 -50.90
C ALA A 106 0.64 -29.13 -50.28
N VAL A 107 0.22 -29.65 -49.12
CA VAL A 107 0.22 -31.10 -48.86
C VAL A 107 -1.00 -31.45 -48.01
N THR A 108 -1.77 -32.36 -48.56
CA THR A 108 -2.95 -33.01 -48.05
C THR A 108 -2.71 -33.76 -46.74
N THR A 109 -3.75 -33.73 -45.90
CA THR A 109 -4.30 -34.80 -45.07
C THR A 109 -3.49 -36.09 -45.00
N ASN A 110 -3.26 -36.62 -43.79
CA ASN A 110 -3.74 -37.95 -43.39
C ASN A 110 -3.41 -38.27 -41.91
N GLU A 111 -4.49 -38.38 -41.14
CA GLU A 111 -4.80 -39.38 -40.12
C GLU A 111 -3.66 -40.06 -39.33
N VAL A 112 -3.67 -39.89 -38.00
CA VAL A 112 -3.86 -41.03 -37.07
C VAL A 112 -4.65 -40.54 -35.85
N LYS A 113 -5.83 -41.12 -35.64
CA LYS A 113 -6.65 -40.92 -34.44
C LYS A 113 -5.98 -41.57 -33.23
N ALA A 114 -5.88 -40.79 -32.16
CA ALA A 114 -5.48 -41.20 -30.82
C ALA A 114 -6.35 -42.35 -30.31
N VAL A 115 -5.71 -43.42 -29.84
CA VAL A 115 -6.37 -44.53 -29.15
C VAL A 115 -5.50 -44.97 -27.97
N ARG A 116 -6.00 -44.65 -26.77
CA ARG A 116 -5.94 -45.40 -25.48
C ARG A 116 -5.41 -44.62 -24.26
N TYR A 117 -6.41 -44.17 -23.49
CA TYR A 117 -6.59 -44.25 -22.04
C TYR A 117 -5.44 -44.85 -21.20
N TYR A 118 -5.09 -44.12 -20.13
CA TYR A 118 -4.63 -44.69 -18.86
C TYR A 118 -5.54 -44.17 -17.75
N ALA A 119 -6.02 -45.09 -16.92
CA ALA A 119 -6.47 -44.87 -15.56
C ALA A 119 -5.40 -45.45 -14.62
#